data_AF-W0FT18-F1
#
_entry.id   AF-W0FT18-F1
#
_cell.length_a   1.000
_cell.length_b   1.000
_cell.length_c   1.000
_cell.angle_alpha   90.00
_cell.angle_beta   90.00
_cell.angle_gamma   90.00
#
_symmetry.space_group_name_H-M   'P 1'
#
loop_
_entity.id
_entity.type
_entity.pdbx_description
1 polymer ?
#
loop_
_entity_poly.entity_id
_entity_poly.type
_entity_poly.pdbx_seq_one_letter_code
_entity_poly.pdbx_strand_id
1 'polypeptide(L)'
;MLKAFAEGGGTVIAYIHGHDHGDMNETADDLPWTGVAVGCARFQVPTSNGTEGMTYQDRHHGDATKLLFDIVCIDPDNRQVHFIRFGAGQDRVISY
;
A
#
# COMPACT_ATOMS: atom_id res chain seq x y z
N MET A 1 21.00 -7.86 1.43
CA MET A 1 20.88 -6.45 0.99
C MET A 1 20.17 -5.61 2.05
N LEU A 2 18.91 -5.89 2.41
CA LEU A 2 18.18 -5.16 3.47
C LEU A 2 18.92 -5.15 4.82
N LYS A 3 19.43 -6.31 5.25
CA LYS A 3 20.23 -6.41 6.49
C LYS A 3 21.48 -5.51 6.46
N ALA A 4 22.22 -5.50 5.36
CA ALA A 4 23.40 -4.67 5.19
C ALA A 4 23.05 -3.16 5.12
N PHE A 5 21.90 -2.81 4.55
CA PHE A 5 21.39 -1.44 4.55
C PHE A 5 21.07 -0.95 5.98
N ALA A 6 20.44 -1.82 6.78
CA ALA A 6 20.19 -1.54 8.20
C ALA A 6 21.48 -1.45 9.02
N GLU A 7 22.44 -2.37 8.82
CA GLU A 7 23.76 -2.35 9.45
C GLU A 7 24.58 -1.10 9.08
N GLY A 8 24.31 -0.50 7.92
CA GLY A 8 24.88 0.77 7.47
C GLY A 8 24.19 2.03 8.04
N GLY A 9 23.21 1.87 8.93
CA GLY A 9 22.46 2.97 9.56
C GLY A 9 21.23 3.43 8.78
N GLY A 10 20.84 2.74 7.71
CA GLY A 10 19.60 3.01 6.98
C GLY A 10 18.37 2.44 7.67
N THR A 11 17.23 3.13 7.56
CA THR A 11 15.95 2.67 8.13
C THR A 11 15.06 2.12 7.01
N VAL A 12 14.58 0.88 7.18
CA VAL A 12 13.56 0.30 6.30
C VAL A 12 12.20 0.60 6.92
N ILE A 13 11.38 1.39 6.20
CA ILE A 13 10.12 1.91 6.72
C ILE A 13 8.95 1.03 6.29
N ALA A 14 8.85 0.78 4.99
CA ALA A 14 7.76 0.03 4.39
C ALA A 14 8.19 -0.72 3.14
N TYR A 15 7.46 -1.79 2.85
CA TYR A 15 7.51 -2.52 1.58
C TYR A 15 6.21 -2.26 0.81
N ILE A 16 6.29 -1.52 -0.30
CA ILE A 16 5.12 -1.13 -1.09
C ILE A 16 4.99 -2.07 -2.30
N HIS A 17 3.83 -2.68 -2.47
CA HIS A 17 3.58 -3.62 -3.57
C HIS A 17 2.16 -3.51 -4.15
N GLY A 18 1.98 -4.14 -5.32
CA GLY A 18 0.68 -4.37 -5.95
C GLY A 18 0.39 -5.87 -6.00
N HIS A 19 -0.11 -6.34 -7.14
CA HIS A 19 -0.52 -7.74 -7.44
C HIS A 19 -1.92 -8.12 -6.96
N ASP A 20 -2.29 -7.77 -5.74
CA ASP A 20 -3.54 -8.27 -5.15
C ASP A 20 -4.78 -7.42 -5.47
N HIS A 21 -4.57 -6.33 -6.21
CA HIS A 21 -5.62 -5.42 -6.72
C HIS A 21 -6.43 -4.70 -5.63
N GLY A 22 -6.04 -4.81 -4.36
CA GLY A 22 -6.64 -4.11 -3.22
C GLY A 22 -5.63 -3.33 -2.39
N ASP A 23 -6.17 -2.51 -1.48
CA ASP A 23 -5.42 -1.72 -0.51
C ASP A 23 -5.37 -2.43 0.84
N MET A 24 -4.18 -2.61 1.40
CA MET A 24 -3.99 -3.17 2.75
C MET A 24 -2.71 -2.65 3.37
N ASN A 25 -2.71 -2.50 4.71
CA ASN A 25 -1.49 -2.35 5.49
C ASN A 25 -1.27 -3.68 6.20
N GLU A 26 -0.13 -4.31 5.93
CA GLU A 26 0.26 -5.62 6.42
C GLU A 26 1.29 -5.42 7.53
N THR A 27 0.86 -5.63 8.77
CA THR A 27 1.75 -5.62 9.93
C THR A 27 1.90 -7.04 10.43
N ALA A 28 3.14 -7.49 10.60
CA ALA A 28 3.48 -8.75 11.23
C ALA A 28 4.46 -8.50 12.37
N ASP A 29 4.27 -9.19 13.50
CA ASP A 29 5.08 -8.98 14.71
C ASP A 29 6.57 -9.27 14.51
N ASP A 30 6.92 -10.06 13.49
CA ASP A 30 8.27 -10.46 13.13
C ASP A 30 8.91 -9.61 12.02
N LEU A 31 8.16 -8.67 11.43
CA LEU A 31 8.66 -7.78 10.39
C LEU A 31 8.97 -6.40 10.97
N PRO A 32 10.20 -5.87 10.78
CA PRO A 32 10.58 -4.56 11.30
C PRO A 32 10.07 -3.39 10.44
N TRP A 33 9.16 -3.64 9.50
CA TRP A 33 8.61 -2.68 8.54
C TRP A 33 7.18 -3.07 8.17
N THR A 34 6.38 -2.10 7.73
CA THR A 34 4.99 -2.33 7.30
C THR A 34 4.93 -2.71 5.82
N GLY A 35 4.25 -3.81 5.49
CA GLY A 35 3.85 -4.09 4.11
C GLY A 35 2.68 -3.18 3.71
N VAL A 36 2.68 -2.64 2.50
CA VAL A 36 1.61 -1.78 2.00
C VAL A 36 1.22 -2.26 0.61
N ALA A 37 0.09 -2.96 0.53
CA ALA A 37 -0.57 -3.29 -0.71
C ALA A 37 -1.29 -2.05 -1.26
N VAL A 38 -1.14 -1.80 -2.56
CA VAL A 38 -1.79 -0.71 -3.30
C VAL A 38 -2.71 -1.30 -4.36
N GLY A 39 -3.94 -0.78 -4.42
CA GLY A 39 -4.96 -1.19 -5.36
C GLY A 39 -4.54 -1.09 -6.84
N CYS A 40 -5.21 -1.85 -7.69
CA CYS A 40 -4.91 -1.87 -9.12
C CYS A 40 -5.31 -0.54 -9.80
N ALA A 41 -4.47 0.01 -10.69
CA ALA A 41 -4.80 1.23 -11.42
C ALA A 41 -6.00 1.10 -12.38
N ARG A 42 -6.33 -0.12 -12.86
CA ARG A 42 -7.28 -0.34 -13.97
C ARG A 42 -8.67 -0.79 -13.52
N PHE A 43 -8.80 -2.02 -13.04
CA PHE A 43 -10.07 -2.59 -12.53
C PHE A 43 -9.78 -3.73 -11.55
N GLN A 44 -10.73 -4.02 -10.67
CA GLN A 44 -10.64 -5.17 -9.77
C GLN A 44 -10.87 -6.46 -10.57
N VAL A 45 -10.04 -7.48 -10.36
CA VAL A 45 -10.39 -8.83 -10.82
C VAL A 45 -11.36 -9.39 -9.78
N PRO A 46 -12.58 -9.80 -10.17
CA PRO A 46 -13.56 -10.31 -9.21
C PRO A 46 -13.02 -11.62 -8.63
N THR A 47 -12.43 -11.56 -7.44
CA THR A 47 -12.06 -12.75 -6.69
C THR A 47 -13.24 -13.10 -5.79
N SER A 48 -13.79 -14.30 -5.96
CA SER A 48 -14.80 -14.86 -5.07
C SER A 48 -14.32 -15.03 -3.61
N ASN A 49 -13.03 -14.85 -3.35
CA ASN A 49 -12.36 -15.11 -2.07
C ASN A 49 -11.45 -13.92 -1.70
N GLY A 50 -12.02 -12.74 -1.44
CA GLY A 50 -11.22 -11.59 -1.00
C GLY A 50 -10.38 -11.92 0.24
N THR A 51 -9.12 -11.48 0.25
CA THR A 51 -8.26 -11.52 1.45
C THR A 51 -8.88 -10.70 2.57
N GLU A 52 -8.98 -11.28 3.77
CA GLU A 52 -9.47 -10.58 4.96
C GLU A 52 -8.60 -9.34 5.26
N GLY A 53 -9.24 -8.21 5.57
CA GLY A 53 -8.56 -6.94 5.84
C GLY A 53 -8.17 -6.13 4.61
N MET A 54 -8.26 -6.69 3.40
CA MET A 54 -7.99 -5.95 2.17
C MET A 54 -9.22 -5.20 1.67
N THR A 55 -9.03 -3.94 1.30
CA THR A 55 -10.06 -3.08 0.72
C THR A 55 -9.97 -3.14 -0.80
N TYR A 56 -11.07 -3.51 -1.44
CA TYR A 56 -11.17 -3.51 -2.90
C TYR A 56 -12.11 -2.42 -3.38
N GLN A 57 -11.72 -1.77 -4.47
CA GLN A 57 -12.56 -0.76 -5.11
C GLN A 57 -13.40 -1.43 -6.19
N ASP A 58 -14.73 -1.43 -6.00
CA ASP A 58 -15.69 -1.97 -6.96
C ASP A 58 -15.60 -1.21 -8.29
N ARG A 59 -15.00 -1.88 -9.28
CA ARG A 59 -14.69 -1.32 -10.61
C ARG A 59 -14.72 -2.44 -11.64
N HIS A 60 -15.44 -2.19 -12.72
CA HIS A 60 -15.63 -3.13 -13.81
C HIS A 60 -14.93 -2.67 -15.08
N HIS A 61 -14.62 -3.62 -15.96
CA HIS A 61 -14.07 -3.31 -17.27
C HIS A 61 -15.05 -2.44 -18.07
N GLY A 62 -14.63 -1.24 -18.47
CA GLY A 62 -15.46 -0.28 -19.20
C GLY A 62 -15.97 0.89 -18.36
N ASP A 63 -15.80 0.84 -17.03
CA ASP A 63 -16.03 2.00 -16.18
C ASP A 63 -15.08 3.13 -16.59
N ALA A 64 -15.60 4.37 -16.66
CA ALA A 64 -14.79 5.55 -16.91
C ALA A 64 -13.65 5.57 -15.88
N THR A 65 -12.41 5.62 -16.38
CA THR A 65 -11.19 5.28 -15.63
C THR A 65 -11.09 6.02 -14.30
N LYS A 66 -11.39 5.33 -13.21
CA LYS A 66 -10.90 5.70 -11.87
C LYS A 66 -9.47 5.17 -11.76
N LEU A 67 -8.54 5.89 -12.39
CA LEU A 67 -7.09 5.72 -12.16
C LEU A 67 -6.85 5.64 -10.66
N LEU A 68 -6.00 4.72 -10.22
CA LEU A 68 -5.66 4.56 -8.81
C LEU A 68 -4.15 4.47 -8.68
N PHE A 69 -3.58 5.42 -7.95
CA PHE A 69 -2.22 5.38 -7.47
C PHE A 69 -2.10 6.26 -6.22
N ASP A 70 -1.06 6.03 -5.44
CA ASP A 70 -0.73 6.82 -4.26
C ASP A 70 0.49 7.69 -4.55
N ILE A 71 0.44 8.97 -4.14
CA ILE A 71 1.65 9.77 -3.95
C ILE A 71 2.15 9.51 -2.54
N VAL A 72 3.40 9.06 -2.44
CA VAL A 72 4.02 8.72 -1.15
C VAL A 72 4.81 9.91 -0.64
N CYS A 73 4.43 10.43 0.52
CA CYS A 73 5.13 11.48 1.25
C CYS A 73 5.70 10.89 2.54
N ILE A 74 7.00 11.06 2.77
CA ILE A 74 7.68 10.57 3.98
C ILE A 74 7.93 11.76 4.90
N ASP A 75 7.38 11.68 6.12
CA ASP A 75 7.60 12.63 7.21
C ASP A 75 8.48 11.95 8.27
N PRO A 76 9.81 12.13 8.21
CA PRO A 76 10.72 11.51 9.15
C PRO A 76 10.64 12.11 10.56
N ASP A 77 10.24 13.38 10.69
CA ASP A 77 10.18 14.07 11.99
C ASP A 77 9.05 13.50 12.86
N ASN A 78 7.91 13.19 12.24
CA ASN A 78 6.77 12.54 12.90
C ASN A 78 6.77 11.01 12.77
N ARG A 79 7.77 10.43 12.08
CA ARG A 79 7.86 8.99 11.75
C ARG A 79 6.59 8.45 11.07
N GLN A 80 6.12 9.18 10.07
CA GLN A 80 4.92 8.84 9.30
C GLN A 80 5.22 8.72 7.81
N VAL A 81 4.46 7.85 7.15
CA VAL A 81 4.38 7.80 5.68
C VAL A 81 2.94 8.00 5.28
N HIS A 82 2.70 9.00 4.45
CA HIS A 82 1.39 9.36 3.91
C HIS A 82 1.27 8.83 2.48
N PHE A 83 0.21 8.09 2.23
CA PHE A 83 -0.21 7.61 0.93
C PHE A 83 -1.41 8.45 0.51
N ILE A 84 -1.17 9.47 -0.33
CA ILE A 84 -2.20 10.39 -0.81
C ILE A 84 -2.83 9.78 -2.06
N ARG A 85 -4.11 9.41 -1.97
CA ARG A 85 -4.85 8.68 -2.99
C ARG A 85 -5.31 9.58 -4.12
N PHE A 86 -4.95 9.21 -5.35
CA PHE A 86 -5.61 9.71 -6.55
C PHE A 86 -6.61 8.68 -7.06
N GLY A 87 -7.87 9.12 -7.20
CA GLY A 87 -8.98 8.33 -7.72
C GLY A 87 -9.67 7.46 -6.67
N ALA A 88 -9.91 6.17 -6.96
CA ALA A 88 -10.75 5.34 -6.10
C ALA A 88 -10.05 4.91 -4.80
N GLY A 89 -10.70 5.10 -3.66
CA GLY A 89 -10.20 4.74 -2.33
C GLY A 89 -9.98 5.97 -1.45
N GLN A 90 -9.13 5.83 -0.43
CA GLN A 90 -8.88 6.87 0.58
C GLN A 90 -7.39 6.99 0.88
N ASP A 91 -6.99 8.17 1.36
CA ASP A 91 -5.66 8.39 1.89
C ASP A 91 -5.37 7.44 3.05
N ARG A 92 -4.11 7.03 3.18
CA ARG A 92 -3.64 6.17 4.27
C ARG A 92 -2.40 6.75 4.92
N VAL A 93 -2.26 6.50 6.22
CA VAL A 93 -1.06 6.83 6.98
C VAL A 93 -0.57 5.58 7.69
N ILE A 94 0.73 5.36 7.65
CA ILE A 94 1.41 4.39 8.51
C ILE A 94 2.41 5.12 9.40
N SER A 95 2.60 4.60 10.61
CA SER A 95 3.65 5.03 11.53
C SER A 95 4.73 3.95 11.58
N TYR A 96 5.99 4.34 11.68
CA TYR A 96 7.14 3.43 11.72
C TYR A 96 8.14 3.78 12.80
#